data_AF-A0A9D9S332-F1
#
_entry.id   AF-A0A9D9S332-F1
#
_cell.length_a   1.000
_cell.length_b   1.000
_cell.length_c   1.000
_cell.angle_alpha   90.00
_cell.angle_beta   90.00
_cell.angle_gamma   90.00
#
_symmetry.space_group_name_H-M   'P 1'
#
loop_
_entity.id
_entity.type
_entity.pdbx_description
1 polymer ?
#
loop_
_entity_poly.entity_id
_entity_poly.type
_entity_poly.pdbx_seq_one_letter_code
_entity_poly.pdbx_strand_id
1 'polypeptide(L)' 'MKAITRIILWFQLYALEIHIEGQTKILNWLNEINGDPITRGNMDISRSNARTNLARLRSNYNATLPAGQRRTWHMA' A
#
# COMPACT_ATOMS: atom_id res chain seq x y z
N MET A 1 20.69 0.86 -15.31
CA MET A 1 19.27 0.48 -15.49
C MET A 1 18.55 0.09 -14.20
N LYS A 2 19.02 -0.92 -13.42
CA LYS A 2 18.31 -1.38 -12.20
C LYS A 2 18.09 -0.32 -11.10
N ALA A 3 18.98 0.68 -10.98
CA ALA A 3 18.88 1.73 -9.96
C ALA A 3 17.67 2.67 -10.17
N ILE A 4 17.37 3.05 -11.42
CA ILE A 4 16.23 3.93 -11.74
C ILE A 4 14.91 3.18 -11.47
N THR A 5 14.80 1.93 -11.91
CA THR A 5 13.65 1.07 -11.61
C THR A 5 13.41 0.96 -10.11
N ARG A 6 14.49 0.79 -9.32
CA ARG A 6 14.40 0.71 -7.86
C ARG A 6 13.90 2.00 -7.21
N ILE A 7 14.33 3.18 -7.70
CA ILE A 7 13.85 4.48 -7.20
C ILE A 7 12.36 4.66 -7.53
N ILE A 8 11.94 4.33 -8.74
CA ILE A 8 10.54 4.38 -9.16
C ILE A 8 9.68 3.44 -8.30
N LEU A 9 10.11 2.20 -8.11
CA LEU A 9 9.42 1.23 -7.25
C LEU A 9 9.34 1.73 -5.80
N TRP A 10 10.40 2.34 -5.28
CA TRP A 10 10.40 2.92 -3.93
C TRP A 10 9.39 4.08 -3.81
N PHE A 11 9.35 4.97 -4.80
CA PHE A 11 8.37 6.06 -4.83
C PHE A 11 6.94 5.53 -4.89
N GLN A 12 6.68 4.51 -5.73
CA GLN A 12 5.36 3.87 -5.82
C GLN A 12 4.95 3.19 -4.51
N LEU A 13 5.89 2.57 -3.81
CA LEU A 13 5.66 1.99 -2.48
C LEU A 13 5.27 3.07 -1.47
N TYR A 14 6.05 4.15 -1.40
CA TYR A 14 5.78 5.28 -0.50
C TYR A 14 4.42 5.93 -0.77
N ALA A 15 4.08 6.15 -2.04
CA ALA A 15 2.80 6.71 -2.43
C ALA A 15 1.61 5.81 -2.02
N LEU A 16 1.74 4.49 -2.18
CA LEU A 16 0.71 3.54 -1.76
C LEU A 16 0.57 3.45 -0.24
N GLU A 17 1.66 3.54 0.52
CA GLU A 17 1.61 3.54 1.99
C GLU A 17 0.81 4.73 2.51
N ILE A 18 1.10 5.93 2.01
CA ILE A 18 0.34 7.15 2.34
C ILE A 18 -1.13 7.02 1.91
N HIS A 19 -1.38 6.46 0.73
CA HIS A 19 -2.74 6.28 0.24
C HIS A 19 -3.56 5.36 1.15
N ILE A 20 -2.99 4.22 1.57
CA ILE A 20 -3.64 3.27 2.48
C ILE A 20 -3.86 3.89 3.87
N GLU A 21 -2.92 4.69 4.36
CA GLU A 21 -3.07 5.42 5.62
C GLU A 21 -4.23 6.42 5.53
N GLY A 22 -4.32 7.18 4.44
CA GLY A 22 -5.43 8.10 4.18
C GLY A 22 -6.78 7.38 4.10
N GLN A 23 -6.86 6.27 3.37
CA GLN A 23 -8.06 5.44 3.30
C GLN A 23 -8.48 4.91 4.67
N THR A 24 -7.52 4.52 5.52
CA THR A 24 -7.81 4.02 6.87
C THR A 24 -8.37 5.13 7.76
N LYS A 25 -7.81 6.35 7.69
CA LYS A 25 -8.32 7.52 8.43
C LYS A 25 -9.75 7.86 8.03
N ILE A 26 -10.04 7.87 6.73
CA ILE A 26 -11.40 8.14 6.22
C ILE A 26 -12.38 7.05 6.65
N LEU A 27 -11.98 5.78 6.57
CA LEU A 27 -12.84 4.67 6.96
C LEU A 27 -13.15 4.66 8.46
N ASN A 28 -12.18 5.04 9.30
CA ASN A 28 -12.39 5.23 10.73
C ASN A 28 -13.40 6.36 10.99
N TRP A 29 -13.21 7.52 10.37
CA TRP A 29 -14.15 8.64 10.48
C TRP A 29 -15.57 8.24 10.02
N LEU A 30 -15.68 7.51 8.90
CA LEU A 30 -16.97 7.07 8.37
C LEU A 30 -17.67 6.06 9.29
N ASN A 31 -16.92 5.27 10.05
CA ASN A 31 -17.46 4.39 11.09
C ASN A 31 -17.94 5.18 12.32
N GLU A 32 -17.19 6.20 12.75
CA GLU A 32 -17.54 7.04 13.90
C GLU A 32 -18.86 7.80 13.69
N ILE A 33 -19.08 8.35 12.49
CA ILE A 33 -20.31 9.09 12.16
C ILE A 33 -21.47 8.18 11.72
N ASN A 34 -21.28 6.85 11.76
CA ASN A 34 -22.20 5.86 11.21
C ASN A 34 -22.65 6.18 9.77
N GLY A 35 -21.69 6.50 8.90
CA GLY A 35 -21.94 6.87 7.51
C GLY A 35 -22.50 5.72 6.66
N ASP A 36 -22.80 6.01 5.40
CA ASP A 36 -23.40 5.04 4.48
C ASP A 36 -22.62 3.70 4.42
N PRO A 37 -23.27 2.54 4.74
CA PRO A 37 -22.64 1.22 4.68
C PRO A 37 -22.08 0.85 3.31
N ILE A 38 -22.70 1.31 2.21
CA ILE A 38 -22.24 0.97 0.86
C ILE A 38 -20.90 1.67 0.58
N THR A 39 -20.82 2.96 0.89
CA THR A 39 -19.60 3.76 0.79
C THR A 39 -18.47 3.16 1.64
N ARG A 40 -18.78 2.73 2.88
CA ARG A 40 -17.82 2.01 3.74
C ARG A 40 -17.29 0.74 3.07
N GLY A 41 -18.18 -0.13 2.60
CA GLY A 41 -17.80 -1.39 1.94
C GLY A 41 -16.93 -1.17 0.70
N ASN A 42 -17.29 -0.21 -0.15
CA ASN A 42 -16.50 0.12 -1.35
C ASN A 42 -15.10 0.65 -0.99
N MET A 43 -14.99 1.50 0.02
CA MET A 43 -13.69 1.97 0.50
C MET A 43 -12.84 0.83 1.07
N ASP A 44 -13.46 -0.11 1.79
CA ASP A 44 -12.74 -1.24 2.38
C ASP A 44 -12.19 -2.19 1.30
N ILE A 45 -12.99 -2.45 0.26
CA ILE A 45 -12.55 -3.20 -0.92
C ILE A 45 -11.38 -2.48 -1.62
N SER A 46 -11.50 -1.16 -1.83
CA SER A 46 -10.44 -0.36 -2.44
C SER A 46 -9.14 -0.42 -1.63
N ARG A 47 -9.23 -0.33 -0.30
CA ARG A 47 -8.10 -0.48 0.63
C ARG A 47 -7.46 -1.86 0.55
N SER A 48 -8.27 -2.91 0.45
CA SER A 48 -7.78 -4.29 0.27
C SER A 48 -7.00 -4.47 -1.04
N ASN A 49 -7.52 -3.89 -2.13
CA ASN A 49 -6.83 -3.88 -3.43
C ASN A 49 -5.52 -3.09 -3.37
N ALA A 50 -5.50 -1.93 -2.69
CA ALA A 50 -4.29 -1.15 -2.49
C ALA A 50 -3.23 -1.92 -1.70
N ARG A 51 -3.61 -2.63 -0.63
CA ARG A 51 -2.71 -3.51 0.14
C ARG A 51 -2.15 -4.66 -0.70
N THR A 52 -2.97 -5.25 -1.56
CA THR A 52 -2.53 -6.30 -2.51
C THR A 52 -1.49 -5.75 -3.49
N ASN A 53 -1.73 -4.55 -4.04
CA ASN A 53 -0.78 -3.89 -4.94
C ASN A 53 0.53 -3.53 -4.21
N LEU A 54 0.45 -3.07 -2.97
CA LEU A 54 1.61 -2.81 -2.13
C LEU A 54 2.46 -4.08 -1.95
N ALA A 55 1.84 -5.21 -1.62
CA ALA A 55 2.54 -6.49 -1.46
C ALA A 55 3.24 -6.91 -2.76
N ARG A 56 2.57 -6.75 -3.91
CA ARG A 56 3.16 -7.03 -5.24
C ARG A 56 4.36 -6.13 -5.52
N LEU A 57 4.26 -4.84 -5.26
CA LEU A 57 5.37 -3.88 -5.45
C LEU A 57 6.54 -4.16 -4.51
N ARG A 58 6.28 -4.55 -3.26
CA ARG A 58 7.33 -4.95 -2.30
C ARG A 58 8.10 -6.18 -2.81
N SER A 59 7.40 -7.14 -3.41
CA SER A 59 8.03 -8.29 -4.08
C SER A 59 8.91 -7.86 -5.25
N ASN A 60 8.37 -7.01 -6.14
CA ASN A 60 9.12 -6.50 -7.29
C ASN A 60 10.35 -5.69 -6.87
N TYR A 61 10.24 -4.87 -5.82
CA TYR A 61 11.36 -4.14 -5.25
C TYR A 61 12.44 -5.10 -4.73
N ASN A 62 12.05 -6.12 -3.96
CA ASN A 62 13.00 -7.12 -3.46
C ASN A 62 13.69 -7.89 -4.60
N ALA A 63 13.00 -8.16 -5.71
CA ALA A 63 13.61 -8.77 -6.90
C ALA A 63 14.68 -7.89 -7.58
N THR A 64 14.69 -6.58 -7.31
CA THR A 64 15.76 -5.68 -7.78
C THR A 64 17.00 -5.67 -6.90
N LEU A 65 16.95 -6.28 -5.71
CA LEU A 65 18.07 -6.33 -4.78
C LEU A 65 19.10 -7.41 -5.19
N PRO A 66 20.38 -7.25 -4.82
CA PRO A 66 21.39 -8.29 -4.98
C PRO A 66 20.99 -9.59 -4.25
N ALA A 67 21.49 -10.73 -4.73
CA ALA A 67 21.32 -12.01 -4.05
C ALA A 67 21.82 -11.92 -2.60
N GLY A 68 21.05 -12.44 -1.65
CA GLY A 68 21.33 -12.35 -0.21
C GLY A 68 20.82 -11.07 0.47
N GLN A 69 20.30 -10.09 -0.27
CA GLN A 69 19.65 -8.90 0.29
C GLN A 69 18.13 -9.00 0.17
N ARG A 70 17.42 -8.78 1.28
CA ARG A 70 15.96 -8.70 1.31
C ARG A 70 15.55 -7.57 2.26
N ARG A 71 14.65 -6.70 1.79
CA ARG A 71 14.00 -5.71 2.64
C ARG A 71 12.72 -6.32 3.22
N THR A 72 12.67 -6.40 4.54
CA THR A 72 11.45 -6.72 5.28
C THR A 72 10.67 -5.43 5.52
N TRP A 73 9.35 -5.57 5.59
CA TRP A 73 8.44 -4.46 5.84
C TRP A 73 7.63 -4.82 7.07
N HIS A 74 7.49 -3.90 8.00
CA HIS A 74 6.61 -4.10 9.14
C HIS A 74 5.17 -4.19 8.64
N MET A 75 4.39 -5.10 9.22
CA MET A 75 2.95 -5.08 9.03
C MET A 75 2.43 -3.88 9.81
N ALA A 76 1.80 -2.95 9.08
CA ALA A 76 1.07 -1.82 9.66
C ALA A 76 -0.32 -2.28 10.10
#